data_AF-A0A1G5FI21-F1
#
_entry.id   AF-A0A1G5FI21-F1
#
_cell.length_a   1.000
_cell.length_b   1.000
_cell.length_c   1.000
_cell.angle_alpha   90.00
_cell.angle_beta   90.00
_cell.angle_gamma   90.00
#
_symmetry.space_group_name_H-M   'P 1'
#
loop_
_entity.id
_entity.type
_entity.pdbx_description
1 polymer ?
#
loop_
_entity_poly.entity_id
_entity_poly.type
_entity_poly.pdbx_seq_one_letter_code
_entity_poly.pdbx_strand_id
1 'polypeptide(L)'
;MRFTIITAVVALFSMTIATGQQIKDSSTETVTKEVMQEGKKIFEYKVVTEEVKNLRFKSEDSNETNQELDLADSPVKIIKTIWIDKNVDGTYDKKVTLTYNSEYDTDIEFETTADGIIFTNDQGQTELITELGFYVMNADQTDEVYINVDTTSVIY
;
A
#
# COMPACT_ATOMS: atom_id res chain seq x y z
N MET A 1 -58.64 13.66 44.56
CA MET A 1 -57.19 13.45 44.40
C MET A 1 -56.94 11.97 44.08
N ARG A 2 -56.79 11.61 42.80
CA ARG A 2 -56.16 10.36 42.33
C ARG A 2 -55.66 10.62 40.91
N PHE A 3 -54.35 10.78 40.75
CA PHE A 3 -53.69 10.90 39.44
C PHE A 3 -53.30 9.49 38.98
N THR A 4 -53.82 9.06 37.83
CA THR A 4 -53.40 7.81 37.18
C THR A 4 -52.30 8.17 36.18
N ILE A 5 -51.07 7.75 36.46
CA ILE A 5 -49.91 7.96 35.60
C ILE A 5 -49.97 6.92 34.48
N ILE A 6 -50.18 7.36 33.24
CA ILE A 6 -50.04 6.51 32.04
C ILE A 6 -48.57 6.61 31.62
N THR A 7 -47.77 5.61 32.00
CA THR A 7 -46.37 5.50 31.58
C THR A 7 -46.32 5.02 30.13
N ALA A 8 -45.97 5.92 29.22
CA ALA A 8 -45.63 5.60 27.83
C ALA A 8 -44.27 4.89 27.79
N VAL A 9 -44.27 3.60 27.44
CA VAL A 9 -43.03 2.86 27.15
C VAL A 9 -42.60 3.21 25.73
N VAL A 10 -41.72 4.20 25.60
CA VAL A 10 -41.01 4.47 24.35
C VAL A 10 -39.93 3.41 24.20
N ALA A 11 -40.18 2.43 23.33
CA ALA A 11 -39.15 1.49 22.90
C ALA A 11 -38.10 2.27 22.07
N LEU A 12 -36.99 2.63 22.71
CA LEU A 12 -35.81 3.15 22.03
C LEU A 12 -35.22 2.00 21.19
N PHE A 13 -35.53 2.00 19.90
CA PHE A 13 -34.75 1.27 18.91
C PHE A 13 -33.35 1.88 18.87
N SER A 14 -32.44 1.35 19.67
CA SER A 14 -31.01 1.57 19.48
C SER A 14 -30.60 0.84 18.21
N MET A 15 -30.67 1.53 17.06
CA MET A 15 -29.97 1.09 15.87
C MET A 15 -28.47 1.11 16.19
N THR A 16 -27.94 -0.03 16.56
CA THR A 16 -26.50 -0.25 16.54
C THR A 16 -26.10 -0.24 15.07
N ILE A 17 -25.55 0.89 14.61
CA ILE A 17 -24.81 0.92 13.35
C ILE A 17 -23.60 0.02 13.59
N ALA A 18 -23.70 -1.24 13.18
CA ALA A 18 -22.56 -2.13 13.10
C ALA A 18 -21.64 -1.55 12.03
N THR A 19 -20.64 -0.78 12.43
CA THR A 19 -19.53 -0.43 11.55
C THR A 19 -18.78 -1.72 11.26
N GLY A 20 -19.05 -2.34 10.10
CA GLY A 20 -18.29 -3.50 9.65
C GLY A 20 -16.82 -3.12 9.54
N GLN A 21 -15.98 -3.63 10.43
CA GLN A 21 -14.53 -3.50 10.29
C GLN A 21 -14.13 -4.22 9.00
N GLN A 22 -13.46 -3.51 8.09
CA GLN A 22 -12.81 -4.17 6.96
C GLN A 22 -11.67 -5.02 7.49
N ILE A 23 -11.77 -6.34 7.28
CA ILE A 23 -10.72 -7.28 7.64
C ILE A 23 -9.62 -7.13 6.58
N LYS A 24 -8.39 -6.92 7.03
CA LYS A 24 -7.22 -6.81 6.15
C LYS A 24 -6.20 -7.85 6.58
N ASP A 25 -5.59 -8.49 5.60
CA ASP A 25 -4.39 -9.30 5.79
C ASP A 25 -3.21 -8.59 5.11
N SER A 26 -2.05 -8.65 5.74
CA SER A 26 -0.86 -7.97 5.23
C SER A 26 0.42 -8.73 5.49
N SER A 27 1.27 -8.84 4.48
CA SER A 27 2.63 -9.36 4.60
C SER A 27 3.64 -8.25 4.31
N THR A 28 4.85 -8.38 4.87
CA THR A 28 5.93 -7.39 4.69
C THR A 28 7.26 -8.09 4.43
N GLU A 29 7.95 -7.68 3.37
CA GLU A 29 9.31 -8.07 3.05
C GLU A 29 10.22 -6.84 3.04
N THR A 30 11.47 -6.98 3.50
CA THR A 30 12.46 -5.90 3.51
C THR A 30 13.76 -6.37 2.89
N VAL A 31 14.29 -5.59 1.96
CA VAL A 31 15.58 -5.81 1.30
C VAL A 31 16.40 -4.54 1.35
N THR A 32 17.65 -4.62 1.82
CA THR A 32 18.62 -3.52 1.75
C THR A 32 19.73 -3.90 0.78
N LYS A 33 20.12 -2.98 -0.12
CA LYS A 33 21.22 -3.18 -1.04
C LYS A 33 22.18 -2.00 -1.03
N GLU A 34 23.46 -2.33 -1.07
CA GLU A 34 24.54 -1.36 -1.26
C GLU A 34 24.96 -1.35 -2.72
N VAL A 35 25.13 -0.17 -3.29
CA VAL A 35 25.65 -0.01 -4.65
C VAL A 35 27.10 0.42 -4.57
N MET A 36 27.97 -0.35 -5.22
CA MET A 36 29.42 -0.21 -5.18
C MET A 36 29.95 0.21 -6.54
N GLN A 37 30.83 1.20 -6.57
CA GLN A 37 31.60 1.60 -7.76
C GLN A 37 33.08 1.67 -7.39
N GLU A 38 33.93 0.98 -8.14
CA GLU A 38 35.38 0.95 -7.90
C GLU A 38 35.77 0.57 -6.45
N GLY A 39 34.97 -0.31 -5.81
CA GLY A 39 35.19 -0.75 -4.43
C GLY A 39 34.72 0.22 -3.35
N LYS A 40 34.09 1.35 -3.72
CA LYS A 40 33.50 2.32 -2.81
C LYS A 40 31.97 2.26 -2.88
N LYS A 41 31.30 2.34 -1.72
CA LYS A 41 29.85 2.51 -1.64
C LYS A 41 29.47 3.90 -2.17
N ILE A 42 28.64 3.92 -3.22
CA ILE A 42 28.17 5.17 -3.85
C ILE A 42 26.79 5.58 -3.37
N PHE A 43 25.92 4.63 -3.05
CA PHE A 43 24.65 4.86 -2.34
C PHE A 43 24.14 3.54 -1.73
N GLU A 44 23.20 3.64 -0.82
CA GLU A 44 22.39 2.52 -0.33
C GLU A 44 20.93 2.74 -0.69
N TYR A 45 20.19 1.66 -0.89
CA TYR A 45 18.75 1.73 -0.84
C TYR A 45 18.13 0.57 -0.06
N LYS A 46 16.98 0.87 0.53
CA LYS A 46 16.13 -0.08 1.24
C LYS A 46 14.78 -0.15 0.54
N VAL A 47 14.32 -1.35 0.25
CA VAL A 47 12.99 -1.63 -0.31
C VAL A 47 12.18 -2.36 0.74
N VAL A 48 11.01 -1.84 1.08
CA VAL A 48 9.99 -2.56 1.84
C VAL A 48 8.82 -2.83 0.91
N THR A 49 8.46 -4.09 0.75
CA THR A 49 7.28 -4.51 -0.01
C THR A 49 6.20 -4.92 1.00
N GLU A 50 5.03 -4.30 0.91
CA GLU A 50 3.85 -4.68 1.66
C GLU A 50 2.79 -5.21 0.69
N GLU A 51 2.30 -6.42 0.93
CA GLU A 51 1.14 -6.97 0.23
C GLU A 51 -0.07 -6.76 1.12
N VAL A 52 -1.09 -6.05 0.65
CA VAL A 52 -2.31 -5.73 1.40
C VAL A 52 -3.52 -6.36 0.71
N LYS A 53 -4.17 -7.29 1.41
CA LYS A 53 -5.36 -7.98 0.94
C LYS A 53 -6.58 -7.50 1.71
N ASN A 54 -7.54 -6.93 0.99
CA ASN A 54 -8.82 -6.51 1.58
C ASN A 54 -9.77 -7.70 1.57
N LEU A 55 -9.85 -8.40 2.71
CA LEU A 55 -10.61 -9.63 2.83
C LEU A 55 -12.10 -9.36 2.83
N ARG A 56 -12.84 -10.21 2.11
CA ARG A 56 -14.30 -10.22 2.05
C ARG A 56 -14.80 -11.56 2.56
N PHE A 57 -16.01 -11.59 3.11
CA PHE A 57 -16.68 -12.86 3.37
C PHE A 57 -17.21 -13.46 2.07
N LYS A 58 -17.27 -14.80 2.01
CA LYS A 58 -17.90 -15.49 0.89
C LYS A 58 -19.37 -15.09 0.79
N SER A 59 -19.82 -14.79 -0.44
CA SER A 59 -21.19 -14.33 -0.67
C SER A 59 -22.26 -15.36 -0.27
N GLU A 60 -21.91 -16.64 -0.37
CA GLU A 60 -22.73 -17.81 -0.02
C GLU A 60 -23.07 -17.84 1.49
N ASP A 61 -22.19 -17.32 2.33
CA ASP A 61 -22.32 -17.37 3.79
C ASP A 61 -23.02 -16.14 4.37
N SER A 62 -23.55 -15.24 3.53
CA SER A 62 -24.05 -13.91 3.93
C SER A 62 -25.12 -13.91 5.04
N ASN A 63 -25.79 -15.04 5.28
CA ASN A 63 -26.79 -15.22 6.35
C ASN A 63 -26.35 -16.20 7.46
N GLU A 64 -25.12 -16.70 7.42
CA GLU A 64 -24.57 -17.61 8.42
C GLU A 64 -23.92 -16.86 9.57
N THR A 65 -23.89 -17.49 10.75
CA THR A 65 -23.19 -16.94 11.92
C THR A 65 -21.68 -17.16 11.83
N ASN A 66 -21.27 -18.17 11.05
CA ASN A 66 -19.92 -18.69 10.90
C ASN A 66 -19.41 -18.45 9.47
N GLN A 67 -19.37 -17.19 9.04
CA GLN A 67 -18.98 -16.83 7.68
C GLN A 67 -17.50 -17.11 7.42
N GLU A 68 -17.19 -17.72 6.28
CA GLU A 68 -15.82 -17.93 5.84
C GLU A 68 -15.30 -16.72 5.05
N LEU A 69 -13.98 -16.51 5.13
CA LEU A 69 -13.30 -15.48 4.36
C LEU A 69 -13.00 -16.00 2.95
N ASP A 70 -13.24 -15.15 1.96
CA ASP A 70 -12.88 -15.38 0.58
C ASP A 70 -11.41 -14.98 0.35
N LEU A 71 -10.53 -15.96 0.47
CA LEU A 71 -9.11 -15.77 0.22
C LEU A 71 -8.75 -15.81 -1.28
N ALA A 72 -9.62 -16.28 -2.17
CA ALA A 72 -9.26 -16.46 -3.58
C ALA A 72 -9.50 -15.17 -4.38
N ASP A 73 -10.67 -14.54 -4.19
CA ASP A 73 -11.11 -13.43 -5.04
C ASP A 73 -10.96 -12.05 -4.37
N SER A 74 -10.36 -12.00 -3.17
CA SER A 74 -10.10 -10.74 -2.48
C SER A 74 -8.98 -9.96 -3.18
N PRO A 75 -9.21 -8.68 -3.55
CA PRO A 75 -8.21 -7.89 -4.27
C PRO A 75 -6.98 -7.64 -3.41
N VAL A 76 -5.82 -7.74 -4.05
CA VAL A 76 -4.51 -7.57 -3.43
C VAL A 76 -3.81 -6.37 -4.03
N LYS A 77 -3.33 -5.47 -3.17
CA LYS A 77 -2.51 -4.32 -3.53
C LYS A 77 -1.08 -4.54 -3.07
N ILE A 78 -0.12 -4.18 -3.91
CA ILE A 78 1.29 -4.12 -3.55
C ILE A 78 1.65 -2.67 -3.26
N ILE A 79 2.32 -2.44 -2.14
CA ILE A 79 2.91 -1.16 -1.76
C ILE A 79 4.41 -1.38 -1.64
N LYS A 80 5.20 -0.82 -2.55
CA LYS A 80 6.68 -0.83 -2.44
C LYS A 80 7.14 0.53 -2.00
N THR A 81 7.82 0.60 -0.86
CA THR A 81 8.48 1.82 -0.39
C THR A 81 9.99 1.67 -0.51
N ILE A 82 10.61 2.59 -1.23
CA ILE A 82 12.03 2.59 -1.55
C ILE A 82 12.64 3.82 -0.92
N TRP A 83 13.58 3.62 -0.01
CA TRP A 83 14.37 4.68 0.59
C TRP A 83 15.78 4.67 -0.01
N ILE A 84 16.31 5.86 -0.31
CA ILE A 84 17.63 6.04 -0.92
C ILE A 84 18.49 6.91 -0.01
N ASP A 85 19.63 6.38 0.42
CA ASP A 85 20.69 7.09 1.15
C ASP A 85 21.79 7.37 0.12
N LYS A 86 21.78 8.58 -0.41
CA LYS A 86 22.67 9.02 -1.50
C LYS A 86 24.04 9.40 -0.96
N ASN A 87 24.11 9.92 0.27
CA ASN A 87 25.33 10.46 0.85
C ASN A 87 26.11 9.45 1.71
N VAL A 88 25.53 8.26 1.94
CA VAL A 88 26.07 7.14 2.73
C VAL A 88 26.34 7.57 4.17
N ASP A 89 25.39 8.31 4.76
CA ASP A 89 25.46 8.77 6.15
C ASP A 89 24.51 8.05 7.11
N GLY A 90 23.69 7.11 6.61
CA GLY A 90 22.68 6.37 7.37
C GLY A 90 21.32 7.07 7.45
N THR A 91 21.19 8.25 6.84
CA THR A 91 19.92 8.97 6.68
C THR A 91 19.43 8.79 5.25
N TYR A 92 18.21 8.29 5.10
CA TYR A 92 17.60 8.23 3.79
C TYR A 92 17.15 9.63 3.33
N ASP A 93 17.75 10.10 2.24
CA ASP A 93 17.50 11.42 1.64
C ASP A 93 16.18 11.46 0.86
N LYS A 94 15.76 10.31 0.32
CA LYS A 94 14.58 10.20 -0.56
C LYS A 94 13.75 8.97 -0.23
N LYS A 95 12.43 9.13 -0.32
CA LYS A 95 11.44 8.07 -0.21
C LYS A 95 10.57 8.06 -1.46
N VAL A 96 10.47 6.91 -2.09
CA VAL A 96 9.55 6.66 -3.22
C VAL A 96 8.59 5.56 -2.82
N THR A 97 7.29 5.84 -2.88
CA THR A 97 6.24 4.85 -2.61
C THR A 97 5.47 4.57 -3.89
N LEU A 98 5.40 3.28 -4.22
CA LEU A 98 4.64 2.71 -5.33
C LEU A 98 3.39 2.03 -4.80
N THR A 99 2.29 2.12 -5.51
CA THR A 99 1.06 1.38 -5.20
C THR A 99 0.37 0.90 -6.47
N TYR A 100 0.12 -0.40 -6.58
CA TYR A 100 -0.48 -1.05 -7.74
C TYR A 100 -1.15 -2.39 -7.37
N ASN A 101 -1.89 -3.02 -8.30
CA ASN A 101 -2.50 -4.34 -8.07
C ASN A 101 -1.44 -5.45 -8.18
N SER A 102 -1.51 -6.49 -7.36
CA SER A 102 -0.52 -7.58 -7.37
C SER A 102 -0.43 -8.34 -8.69
N GLU A 103 -1.50 -8.33 -9.50
CA GLU A 103 -1.52 -8.96 -10.82
C GLU A 103 -0.49 -8.35 -11.80
N TYR A 104 -0.01 -7.13 -11.52
CA TYR A 104 0.99 -6.42 -12.33
C TYR A 104 2.39 -6.38 -11.70
N ASP A 105 2.62 -7.08 -10.58
CA ASP A 105 3.95 -7.08 -9.92
C ASP A 105 5.05 -7.65 -10.81
N THR A 106 4.71 -8.54 -11.75
CA THR A 106 5.64 -9.09 -12.74
C THR A 106 5.91 -8.15 -13.91
N ASP A 107 5.07 -7.14 -14.12
CA ASP A 107 5.06 -6.29 -15.30
C ASP A 107 5.75 -4.93 -15.02
N ILE A 108 6.11 -4.69 -13.77
CA ILE A 108 6.78 -3.46 -13.31
C ILE A 108 8.23 -3.78 -12.97
N GLU A 109 9.14 -3.33 -13.82
CA GLU A 109 10.57 -3.34 -13.51
C GLU A 109 11.02 -1.95 -13.05
N PHE A 110 11.86 -1.91 -12.01
CA PHE A 110 12.48 -0.67 -11.56
C PHE A 110 13.96 -0.85 -11.23
N GLU A 111 14.74 0.18 -11.54
CA GLU A 111 16.15 0.29 -11.18
C GLU A 111 16.36 1.53 -10.32
N THR A 112 16.93 1.33 -9.14
CA THR A 112 17.28 2.43 -8.23
C THR A 112 18.59 3.07 -8.66
N THR A 113 18.62 4.40 -8.68
CA THR A 113 19.83 5.21 -8.86
C THR A 113 20.07 6.07 -7.62
N ALA A 114 21.24 6.70 -7.52
CA ALA A 114 21.52 7.65 -6.44
C ALA A 114 20.54 8.84 -6.42
N ASP A 115 19.94 9.18 -7.57
CA ASP A 115 19.10 10.36 -7.74
C ASP A 115 17.61 10.07 -7.76
N GLY A 116 17.19 8.81 -7.82
CA GLY A 116 15.78 8.46 -8.03
C GLY A 116 15.62 7.04 -8.55
N ILE A 117 14.53 6.80 -9.28
CA ILE A 117 14.18 5.47 -9.77
C ILE A 117 13.86 5.54 -11.25
N ILE A 118 14.41 4.60 -12.02
CA ILE A 118 14.04 4.35 -13.40
C ILE A 118 12.97 3.28 -13.38
N PHE A 119 11.81 3.58 -13.96
CA PHE A 119 10.73 2.62 -14.18
C PHE A 119 10.73 2.18 -15.62
N THR A 120 10.47 0.90 -15.85
CA THR A 120 10.28 0.31 -17.17
C THR A 120 8.93 -0.39 -17.18
N ASN A 121 8.04 0.00 -18.10
CA ASN A 121 6.77 -0.70 -18.30
C ASN A 121 6.94 -1.94 -19.19
N ASP A 122 5.86 -2.72 -19.32
CA ASP A 122 5.74 -3.92 -20.15
C ASP A 122 6.10 -3.69 -21.64
N GLN A 123 5.95 -2.46 -22.13
CA GLN A 123 6.31 -2.03 -23.48
C GLN A 123 7.79 -1.63 -23.63
N GLY A 124 8.57 -1.67 -22.53
CA GLY A 124 9.97 -1.27 -22.49
C GLY A 124 10.18 0.25 -22.50
N GLN A 125 9.13 1.04 -22.25
CA GLN A 125 9.25 2.49 -22.11
C GLN A 125 9.78 2.80 -20.71
N THR A 126 10.80 3.67 -20.67
CA THR A 126 11.46 4.03 -19.41
C THR A 126 11.12 5.45 -18.97
N GLU A 127 10.82 5.63 -17.69
CA GLU A 127 10.66 6.94 -17.07
C GLU A 127 11.58 7.07 -15.86
N LEU A 128 12.39 8.13 -15.85
CA LEU A 128 13.24 8.47 -14.71
C LEU A 128 12.50 9.43 -13.79
N ILE A 129 12.22 8.99 -12.57
CA ILE A 129 11.55 9.78 -11.55
C ILE A 129 12.59 10.29 -10.54
N THR A 130 12.90 11.58 -10.61
CA THR A 130 13.85 12.26 -9.71
C THR A 130 13.22 13.33 -8.84
N GLU A 131 12.18 14.01 -9.30
CA GLU A 131 11.60 15.15 -8.59
C GLU A 131 10.57 14.71 -7.55
N LEU A 132 10.27 15.62 -6.61
CA LEU A 132 9.22 15.40 -5.61
C LEU A 132 7.86 15.57 -6.27
N GLY A 133 6.91 14.74 -5.89
CA GLY A 133 5.54 14.87 -6.39
C GLY A 133 4.83 13.54 -6.54
N PHE A 134 3.68 13.62 -7.21
CA PHE A 134 2.83 12.49 -7.52
C PHE A 134 2.87 12.23 -9.02
N TYR A 135 3.13 10.98 -9.38
CA TYR A 135 3.20 10.50 -10.75
C TYR A 135 2.22 9.33 -10.91
N VAL A 136 1.68 9.18 -12.12
CA VAL A 136 0.83 8.05 -12.48
C VAL A 136 1.39 7.49 -13.78
N MET A 137 1.83 6.23 -13.74
CA MET A 137 2.18 5.48 -14.95
C MET A 137 0.97 4.66 -15.40
N ASN A 138 0.88 4.42 -16.70
CA ASN A 138 -0.21 3.66 -17.33
C ASN A 138 -1.62 4.21 -17.00
N ALA A 139 -1.74 5.55 -16.89
CA ALA A 139 -2.92 6.30 -16.42
C ALA A 139 -4.23 6.13 -17.23
N ASP A 140 -4.23 5.29 -18.26
CA ASP A 140 -5.40 4.98 -19.10
C ASP A 140 -5.57 3.46 -19.31
N GLN A 141 -4.83 2.64 -18.56
CA GLN A 141 -4.82 1.20 -18.65
C GLN A 141 -5.32 0.57 -17.34
N THR A 142 -5.47 -0.75 -17.30
CA THR A 142 -5.97 -1.45 -16.10
C THR A 142 -4.90 -1.59 -15.01
N ASP A 143 -3.64 -1.33 -15.37
CA ASP A 143 -2.41 -1.52 -14.60
C ASP A 143 -1.78 -0.22 -14.13
N GLU A 144 -2.61 0.76 -13.76
CA GLU A 144 -2.13 2.03 -13.22
C GLU A 144 -1.19 1.85 -12.02
N VAL A 145 -0.06 2.54 -12.08
CA VAL A 145 0.93 2.58 -11.00
C VAL A 145 0.97 4.00 -10.43
N TYR A 146 0.63 4.11 -9.16
CA TYR A 146 0.70 5.36 -8.42
C TYR A 146 2.06 5.49 -7.74
N ILE A 147 2.74 6.60 -7.99
CA ILE A 147 4.08 6.85 -7.47
C ILE A 147 4.08 8.17 -6.72
N ASN A 148 4.52 8.15 -5.47
CA ASN A 148 4.73 9.32 -4.65
C ASN A 148 6.20 9.44 -4.28
N VAL A 149 6.79 10.61 -4.51
CA VAL A 149 8.18 10.92 -4.17
C VAL A 149 8.20 12.05 -3.15
N ASP A 150 8.77 11.77 -1.98
CA ASP A 150 8.91 12.73 -0.90
C ASP A 150 10.29 12.66 -0.22
N THR A 151 10.59 13.66 0.61
CA THR A 151 11.84 13.77 1.39
C THR A 151 11.61 13.41 2.86
N THR A 152 10.66 12.52 3.16
CA THR A 152 10.46 12.10 4.55
C THR A 152 11.68 11.31 4.99
N SER A 153 12.62 12.00 5.63
CA SER A 153 13.81 11.37 6.18
C SER A 153 13.41 10.42 7.30
N VAL A 154 13.89 9.18 7.21
CA VAL A 154 13.74 8.19 8.28
C VAL A 154 15.15 7.81 8.72
N ILE A 155 15.42 7.99 10.01
CA ILE A 155 16.64 7.51 10.67
C ILE A 155 16.34 6.10 11.18
N TYR A 156 17.17 5.13 10.84
CA TYR A 156 17.06 3.74 11.31
C TYR A 156 18.22 3.37 12.23
#